data_AF-A0A350BWM5-F1
#
_entry.id   AF-A0A350BWM5-F1
#
_cell.length_a   1.000
_cell.length_b   1.000
_cell.length_c   1.000
_cell.angle_alpha   90.00
_cell.angle_beta   90.00
_cell.angle_gamma   90.00
#
_symmetry.space_group_name_H-M   'P 1'
#
loop_
_entity.id
_entity.type
_entity.pdbx_description
1 polymer ?
#
loop_
_entity_poly.entity_id
_entity_poly.type
_entity_poly.pdbx_seq_one_letter_code
_entity_poly.pdbx_strand_id
1 'polypeptide(L)' 'NPTIQKDFYDRILALKPKRIIFNPGTENLELMELASSQKIATLEACTLVLLRTSQY' A
#
# COMPACT_ATOMS: atom_id res chain seq x y z
N ASN A 1 -9.20 4.43 -6.96
CA ASN A 1 -10.31 3.44 -7.04
C ASN A 1 -9.84 2.13 -6.42
N PRO A 2 -10.28 1.80 -5.19
CA PRO A 2 -9.89 0.56 -4.51
C PRO A 2 -10.39 -0.71 -5.19
N THR A 3 -11.50 -0.67 -5.95
CA THR A 3 -12.15 -1.88 -6.47
C THR A 3 -11.33 -2.61 -7.53
N ILE A 4 -10.49 -1.89 -8.28
CA ILE A 4 -9.63 -2.48 -9.30
C ILE A 4 -8.37 -3.14 -8.73
N GLN A 5 -8.11 -3.03 -7.42
CA GLN A 5 -6.86 -3.54 -6.82
C GLN A 5 -6.86 -5.05 -6.66
N LYS A 6 -8.02 -5.70 -6.55
CA LYS A 6 -8.15 -7.13 -6.23
C LYS A 6 -7.36 -8.02 -7.20
N ASP A 7 -7.44 -7.72 -8.49
CA ASP A 7 -6.73 -8.46 -9.54
C ASP A 7 -5.19 -8.36 -9.43
N PHE A 8 -4.68 -7.44 -8.60
CA PHE A 8 -3.26 -7.19 -8.40
C PHE A 8 -2.72 -7.70 -7.06
N TYR A 9 -3.57 -8.18 -6.14
CA TYR A 9 -3.12 -8.56 -4.78
C TYR A 9 -1.96 -9.56 -4.82
N ASP A 10 -2.14 -10.67 -5.54
CA ASP A 10 -1.13 -11.73 -5.64
C ASP A 10 0.19 -11.18 -6.20
N ARG A 11 0.11 -10.32 -7.23
CA ARG A 11 1.29 -9.70 -7.82
C ARG A 11 1.98 -8.74 -6.85
N ILE A 12 1.23 -7.91 -6.14
CA ILE A 12 1.77 -6.93 -5.18
C ILE A 12 2.46 -7.67 -4.02
N LEU A 13 1.81 -8.68 -3.45
CA LEU A 13 2.33 -9.44 -2.31
C LEU A 13 3.53 -10.31 -2.70
N ALA A 14 3.54 -10.89 -3.90
CA ALA A 14 4.65 -11.69 -4.41
C ALA A 14 5.97 -10.90 -4.54
N LEU A 15 5.91 -9.58 -4.71
CA LEU A 15 7.09 -8.71 -4.74
C LEU A 15 7.79 -8.60 -3.37
N LYS A 16 7.13 -8.99 -2.27
CA LYS A 16 7.63 -8.89 -0.90
C LYS A 16 8.21 -7.49 -0.58
N PRO A 17 7.47 -6.41 -0.85
CA PRO A 17 7.97 -5.07 -0.60
C PRO A 17 8.19 -4.83 0.91
N LYS A 18 9.06 -3.90 1.25
CA LYS A 18 9.22 -3.45 2.65
C LYS A 18 7.97 -2.70 3.16
N ARG A 19 7.32 -1.94 2.27
CA ARG A 19 6.17 -1.09 2.59
C ARG A 19 5.28 -0.89 1.37
N ILE A 20 3.96 -0.82 1.58
CA ILE A 20 2.95 -0.37 0.61
C ILE A 20 2.42 1.00 1.07
N ILE A 21 2.38 1.98 0.17
CA ILE A 21 1.82 3.31 0.44
C ILE A 21 0.46 3.41 -0.26
N PHE A 22 -0.59 3.58 0.52
CA PHE A 22 -1.95 3.83 0.04
C PHE A 22 -2.14 5.35 -0.06
N ASN A 23 -2.11 5.88 -1.28
CA ASN A 23 -2.38 7.29 -1.55
C ASN A 23 -3.87 7.61 -1.32
N PRO A 24 -4.23 8.88 -1.06
CA PRO A 24 -5.62 9.29 -0.89
C PRO A 24 -6.54 8.78 -2.02
N GLY A 25 -7.61 8.06 -1.67
CA GLY A 25 -8.56 7.45 -2.61
C GLY A 25 -8.13 6.07 -3.16
N THR A 26 -7.11 5.46 -2.56
CA THR A 26 -6.64 4.10 -2.87
C THR A 26 -6.61 3.19 -1.64
N GLU A 27 -7.08 3.66 -0.49
CA GLU A 27 -7.18 2.89 0.75
C GLU A 27 -7.95 1.59 0.52
N ASN A 28 -7.41 0.49 1.05
CA ASN A 28 -7.98 -0.83 0.86
C ASN A 28 -7.69 -1.72 2.07
N LEU A 29 -8.67 -1.85 2.96
CA LEU A 29 -8.54 -2.57 4.23
C LEU A 29 -8.12 -4.03 4.04
N GLU A 30 -8.69 -4.70 3.04
CA GLU A 30 -8.40 -6.11 2.76
C GLU A 30 -6.93 -6.31 2.34
N LEU A 31 -6.42 -5.49 1.41
CA LEU A 31 -5.01 -5.56 1.00
C LEU A 31 -4.07 -5.17 2.15
N MET A 32 -4.49 -4.25 3.02
CA MET A 32 -3.70 -3.85 4.18
C MET A 32 -3.55 -4.99 5.19
N GLU A 33 -4.64 -5.70 5.50
CA GLU A 33 -4.62 -6.86 6.39
C GLU A 33 -3.79 -8.01 5.80
N LEU A 34 -3.97 -8.31 4.51
CA LEU A 34 -3.18 -9.31 3.79
C LEU A 34 -1.67 -8.97 3.83
N ALA A 35 -1.30 -7.73 3.54
CA ALA A 35 0.08 -7.27 3.60
C ALA A 35 0.67 -7.38 5.01
N SER A 36 -0.09 -6.95 6.03
CA SER A 36 0.32 -7.03 7.44
C SER A 36 0.58 -8.47 7.89
N SER A 37 -0.28 -9.42 7.48
CA SER A 37 -0.09 -10.86 7.76
C SER A 37 1.22 -11.43 7.17
N GLN A 38 1.73 -10.82 6.10
CA GLN A 38 3.00 -11.15 5.45
C GLN A 38 4.17 -10.28 5.93
N LYS A 39 3.99 -9.51 7.01
CA LYS A 39 4.99 -8.59 7.59
C LYS A 39 5.41 -7.45 6.63
N ILE A 40 4.53 -7.09 5.70
CA ILE A 40 4.70 -5.92 4.83
C ILE A 40 4.08 -4.73 5.54
N ALA A 41 4.84 -3.64 5.74
CA ALA A 41 4.32 -2.44 6.35
C ALA A 41 3.31 -1.74 5.43
N THR A 42 2.25 -1.17 5.99
CA THR A 42 1.27 -0.38 5.24
C THR A 42 1.27 1.04 5.77
N LEU A 43 1.05 2.01 4.88
CA LEU A 43 1.01 3.43 5.23
C LEU A 43 -0.03 4.14 4.38
N GLU A 44 -1.01 4.78 5.03
CA GLU A 44 -1.93 5.70 4.39
C GLU A 44 -1.30 7.10 4.34
N ALA A 45 -0.84 7.52 3.17
CA ALA A 45 -0.17 8.80 2.99
C ALA A 45 -0.12 9.25 1.52
N CYS A 46 -0.06 10.56 1.29
CA CYS A 46 0.24 11.10 -0.03
C CYS A 46 1.75 11.03 -0.31
N THR A 47 2.13 10.29 -1.35
CA THR A 47 3.53 10.10 -1.76
C THR A 47 4.23 11.43 -2.05
N LEU A 48 3.55 12.36 -2.72
CA LEU A 48 4.10 13.68 -3.02
C LEU A 48 4.35 14.51 -1.76
N VAL A 49 3.51 14.37 -0.73
CA VAL A 49 3.73 15.03 0.57
C VAL A 49 4.97 14.44 1.23
N LEU A 50 5.07 13.12 1.34
CA LEU A 50 6.25 12.45 1.93
C LEU A 50 7.55 12.86 1.25
N LEU A 51 7.58 12.94 -0.07
CA LEU A 51 8.74 13.39 -0.83
C LEU A 51 9.08 14.86 -0.55
N ARG A 52 8.07 15.75 -0.55
CA ARG A 52 8.30 17.18 -0.29
C ARG A 52 8.72 17.48 1.16
N THR A 53 8.27 16.68 2.12
CA THR A 53 8.58 16.85 3.55
C THR A 53 9.78 16.01 4.00
N SER A 54 10.45 15.28 3.09
CA SER A 54 11.56 14.37 3.42
C SER A 54 11.20 13.31 4.48
N GLN A 55 9.97 12.82 4.43
CA GLN A 55 9.44 11.74 5.30
C GLN A 55 9.38 10.38 4.57
N TYR A 56 10.09 10.27 3.44
CA TYR A 56 10.11 9.07 2.61
C TYR A 56 11.11 8.03 3.12
#